data_AF-A0A9P7GBI9-F1
#
_entry.id   AF-A0A9P7GBI9-F1
#
_cell.length_a   1.000
_cell.length_b   1.000
_cell.length_c   1.000
_cell.angle_alpha   90.00
_cell.angle_beta   90.00
_cell.angle_gamma   90.00
#
_symmetry.space_group_name_H-M   'P 1'
#
loop_
_entity.id
_entity.type
_entity.pdbx_description
1 polymer ?
#
loop_
_entity_poly.entity_id
_entity_poly.type
_entity_poly.pdbx_seq_one_letter_code
_entity_poly.pdbx_strand_id
1 'polypeptide(L)'
;MDDEEAELRNPFPSPPSHYTKYTSHNLKLLALLRERVPNPSDANQHEVLADQTDLPDWPLIQLEKPRVDWILEEPDAYYDVFGDRWFVKEKIPSLAELGGNQLYPADPSAGMFLSNTVFAYHLLGV
;
A
#
# COMPACT_ATOMS: atom_id res chain seq x y z
N MET A 1 22.38 -19.03 -38.13
CA MET A 1 20.95 -19.35 -38.12
C MET A 1 20.67 -19.60 -36.66
N ASP A 2 20.51 -18.50 -35.92
CA ASP A 2 20.51 -18.53 -34.44
C ASP A 2 19.10 -18.19 -33.91
N ASP A 3 18.14 -18.05 -34.83
CA ASP A 3 16.78 -17.56 -34.56
C ASP A 3 15.74 -18.69 -34.42
N GLU A 4 16.10 -19.97 -34.67
CA GLU A 4 15.15 -21.10 -34.66
C GLU A 4 15.09 -21.87 -33.32
N GLU A 5 15.99 -21.61 -32.35
CA GLU A 5 15.94 -22.25 -31.01
C GLU A 5 15.06 -21.51 -29.99
N ALA A 6 14.43 -20.40 -30.39
CA ALA A 6 13.60 -19.57 -29.51
C ALA A 6 12.18 -20.14 -29.26
N GLU A 7 11.77 -21.21 -29.94
CA GLU A 7 10.36 -21.62 -30.05
C GLU A 7 9.79 -22.51 -28.93
N LEU A 8 10.47 -22.65 -27.78
CA LEU A 8 9.86 -23.29 -26.60
C LEU A 8 10.38 -22.76 -25.26
N ARG A 9 10.74 -21.47 -25.20
CA ARG A 9 10.98 -20.82 -23.90
C ARG A 9 9.66 -20.67 -23.16
N ASN A 10 9.64 -21.15 -21.92
CA ASN A 10 8.57 -20.86 -20.97
C ASN A 10 8.32 -19.34 -20.97
N PRO A 11 7.11 -18.87 -21.33
CA PRO A 11 6.79 -17.44 -21.39
C PRO A 11 6.75 -16.81 -20.00
N PHE A 12 6.70 -17.63 -18.94
CA PHE A 12 6.79 -17.14 -17.58
C PHE A 12 8.24 -16.82 -17.24
N PRO A 13 8.52 -15.61 -16.71
CA PRO A 13 9.83 -15.32 -16.18
C PRO A 13 10.18 -16.32 -15.09
N SER A 14 11.46 -16.64 -14.98
CA SER A 14 11.93 -17.42 -13.83
C SER A 14 11.65 -16.65 -12.54
N PRO A 15 11.37 -17.34 -11.42
CA PRO A 15 11.16 -16.69 -10.13
C PRO A 15 12.32 -15.73 -9.78
N PRO A 16 12.06 -14.61 -9.10
CA PRO A 16 13.11 -13.69 -8.67
C PRO A 16 14.17 -14.42 -7.84
N SER A 17 15.46 -14.28 -8.16
CA SER A 17 16.57 -15.04 -7.55
C SER A 17 16.55 -15.10 -6.01
N HIS A 18 16.04 -14.05 -5.37
CA HIS A 18 15.89 -13.94 -3.92
C HIS A 18 14.93 -14.95 -3.29
N TYR A 19 14.04 -15.61 -4.06
CA TYR A 19 13.07 -16.58 -3.52
C TYR A 19 13.74 -17.71 -2.73
N THR A 20 14.94 -18.11 -3.15
CA THR A 20 15.76 -19.16 -2.52
C THR A 20 16.18 -18.83 -1.08
N LYS A 21 16.17 -17.54 -0.71
CA LYS A 21 16.53 -17.08 0.64
C LYS A 21 15.42 -17.30 1.67
N TYR A 22 14.17 -17.51 1.22
CA TYR A 22 12.99 -17.65 2.09
C TYR A 22 12.85 -19.08 2.63
N THR A 23 13.88 -19.58 3.31
CA THR A 23 13.84 -20.88 3.98
C THR A 23 13.25 -20.75 5.38
N SER A 24 12.67 -21.83 5.91
CA SER A 24 12.17 -21.84 7.30
C SER A 24 13.26 -21.56 8.33
N HIS A 25 14.51 -21.89 8.02
CA HIS A 25 15.65 -21.59 8.88
C HIS A 25 15.93 -20.08 8.90
N ASN A 26 16.07 -19.45 7.73
CA ASN A 26 16.39 -18.02 7.65
C ASN A 26 15.27 -17.14 8.23
N LEU A 27 14.01 -17.56 8.07
CA LEU A 27 12.87 -16.87 8.69
C LEU A 27 12.90 -16.95 10.23
N LYS A 28 13.36 -18.07 10.79
CA LYS A 28 13.56 -18.19 12.25
C LYS A 28 14.70 -17.31 12.73
N LEU A 29 15.81 -17.24 11.98
CA LEU A 29 16.91 -16.33 12.28
C LEU A 29 16.46 -14.86 12.26
N LEU A 30 15.66 -14.47 11.27
CA LEU A 30 15.08 -13.12 11.24
C LEU A 30 14.17 -12.85 12.46
N ALA A 31 13.33 -13.81 12.84
CA ALA A 31 12.48 -13.67 14.03
C ALA A 31 13.31 -13.50 15.31
N LEU A 32 14.37 -14.29 15.48
CA LEU A 32 15.32 -14.16 16.59
C LEU A 32 16.06 -12.82 16.59
N LEU A 33 16.49 -12.34 15.43
CA LEU A 33 17.15 -11.04 15.29
C LEU A 33 16.24 -9.91 15.79
N ARG A 34 14.95 -9.97 15.44
CA ARG A 34 13.93 -9.00 15.87
C ARG A 34 13.59 -9.07 17.36
N GLU A 35 13.71 -10.25 17.96
CA GLU A 35 13.52 -10.40 19.41
C GLU A 35 14.67 -9.77 20.20
N ARG A 36 15.89 -9.89 19.68
CA ARG A 36 17.11 -9.44 20.38
C ARG A 36 17.41 -7.96 20.21
N VAL A 37 16.94 -7.34 19.12
CA VAL A 37 17.27 -5.95 18.80
C VAL A 37 16.01 -5.18 18.39
N PRO A 38 15.78 -3.97 18.95
CA PRO A 38 14.62 -3.15 18.57
C PRO A 38 14.67 -2.66 17.13
N ASN A 39 15.86 -2.38 16.57
CA ASN A 39 16.04 -2.02 15.17
C ASN A 39 17.06 -2.96 14.49
N PRO A 40 16.61 -4.00 13.76
CA PRO A 40 17.51 -4.97 13.13
C PRO A 40 18.29 -4.39 11.93
N SER A 41 17.90 -3.22 11.41
CA SER A 41 18.60 -2.59 10.27
C SER A 41 19.93 -1.96 10.65
N ASP A 42 20.10 -1.55 11.91
CA ASP A 42 21.30 -0.85 12.39
C ASP A 42 22.28 -1.79 13.12
N ALA A 43 21.91 -3.05 13.34
CA ALA A 43 22.67 -3.98 14.15
C ALA A 43 23.52 -4.95 13.33
N ASN A 44 24.68 -5.33 13.88
CA ASN A 44 25.51 -6.38 13.30
C ASN A 44 24.89 -7.78 13.58
N GLN A 45 24.23 -8.36 12.58
CA GLN A 45 23.54 -9.65 12.72
C GLN A 45 24.45 -10.80 13.19
N HIS A 46 25.73 -10.79 12.81
CA HIS A 46 26.67 -11.86 13.16
C HIS A 46 27.06 -11.79 14.64
N GLU A 47 27.13 -10.59 15.22
CA GLU A 47 27.38 -10.40 16.65
C GLU A 47 26.15 -10.76 17.47
N VAL A 48 24.96 -10.31 17.02
CA VAL A 48 23.70 -10.54 17.73
C VAL A 48 23.30 -12.01 17.75
N LEU A 49 23.60 -12.76 16.68
CA LEU A 49 23.24 -14.16 16.52
C LEU A 49 24.45 -15.10 16.60
N ALA A 50 25.53 -14.69 17.28
CA ALA A 50 26.79 -15.46 17.33
C ALA A 50 26.65 -16.89 17.90
N ASP A 51 25.57 -17.19 18.63
CA ASP A 51 25.20 -18.51 19.14
C ASP A 51 24.50 -19.41 18.11
N GLN A 52 24.08 -18.86 16.97
CA GLN A 52 23.42 -19.60 15.89
C GLN A 52 24.42 -20.16 14.89
N THR A 53 24.01 -21.20 14.17
CA THR A 53 24.78 -21.83 13.10
C THR A 53 24.18 -21.44 11.75
N ASP A 54 24.96 -21.60 10.67
CA ASP A 54 24.53 -21.35 9.28
C ASP A 54 24.01 -19.93 9.00
N LEU A 55 24.63 -18.92 9.63
CA LEU A 55 24.32 -17.51 9.39
C LEU A 55 24.68 -17.11 7.96
N PRO A 56 23.73 -16.55 7.19
CA PRO A 56 24.00 -16.10 5.83
C PRO A 56 24.87 -14.83 5.80
N ASP A 57 25.69 -14.70 4.76
CA ASP A 57 26.53 -13.51 4.51
C ASP A 57 25.73 -12.27 4.03
N TRP A 58 24.43 -12.45 3.80
CA TRP A 58 23.52 -11.38 3.40
C TRP A 58 22.62 -10.98 4.58
N PRO A 59 22.16 -9.72 4.61
CA PRO A 59 21.40 -9.22 5.75
C PRO A 59 19.99 -9.83 5.81
N LEU A 60 19.66 -10.44 6.95
CA LEU A 60 18.37 -11.12 7.18
C LEU A 60 17.15 -10.21 6.99
N ILE A 61 17.31 -8.89 7.18
CA ILE A 61 16.26 -7.89 6.94
C ILE A 61 15.72 -7.88 5.50
N GLN A 62 16.46 -8.43 4.52
CA GLN A 62 15.96 -8.57 3.14
C GLN A 62 14.75 -9.51 3.03
N LEU A 63 14.52 -10.37 4.02
CA LEU A 63 13.36 -11.26 4.06
C LEU A 63 12.09 -10.56 4.55
N GLU A 64 12.19 -9.30 4.98
CA GLU A 64 11.02 -8.52 5.36
C GLU A 64 10.16 -8.18 4.14
N LYS A 65 8.87 -8.00 4.39
CA LYS A 65 7.95 -7.50 3.36
C LYS A 65 8.42 -6.09 2.96
N PRO A 66 8.49 -5.76 1.66
CA PRO A 66 8.77 -4.40 1.21
C PRO A 66 7.83 -3.40 1.89
N ARG A 67 8.36 -2.21 2.23
CA ARG A 67 7.54 -1.14 2.83
C ARG A 67 6.45 -0.71 1.86
N VAL A 68 5.20 -0.80 2.30
CA VAL A 68 4.00 -0.42 1.51
C VAL A 68 3.39 0.89 2.01
N ASP A 69 3.77 1.35 3.20
CA ASP A 69 3.14 2.49 3.88
C ASP A 69 3.22 3.77 3.03
N TRP A 70 4.36 4.01 2.37
CA TRP A 70 4.54 5.14 1.46
C TRP A 70 3.52 5.17 0.32
N ILE A 71 3.08 3.99 -0.15
CA ILE A 71 2.05 3.89 -1.18
C ILE A 71 0.70 4.25 -0.59
N LEU A 72 0.38 3.80 0.63
CA LEU A 72 -0.95 3.98 1.24
C LEU A 72 -1.22 5.38 1.80
N GLU A 73 -0.16 6.10 2.15
CA GLU A 73 -0.20 7.46 2.69
C GLU A 73 -0.42 8.52 1.61
N GLU A 74 -0.16 8.19 0.33
CA GLU A 74 -0.42 9.12 -0.77
C GLU A 74 -1.92 9.39 -0.93
N PRO A 75 -2.35 10.67 -1.03
CA PRO A 75 -3.77 11.05 -1.11
C PRO A 75 -4.53 10.40 -2.27
N ASP A 76 -3.82 9.97 -3.31
CA ASP A 76 -4.34 9.30 -4.50
C ASP A 76 -3.49 8.08 -4.87
N ALA A 77 -3.10 7.27 -3.88
CA ALA A 77 -2.33 6.03 -4.09
C ALA A 77 -2.82 5.20 -5.31
N TYR A 78 -1.95 4.93 -6.28
CA TYR A 78 -2.27 4.11 -7.46
C TYR A 78 -1.09 3.22 -7.90
N TYR A 79 -1.40 2.19 -8.69
CA TYR A 79 -0.45 1.42 -9.49
C TYR A 79 -0.69 1.70 -10.97
N ASP A 80 0.36 2.08 -11.71
CA ASP A 80 0.29 2.12 -13.17
C ASP A 80 0.66 0.74 -13.74
N VAL A 81 -0.28 0.09 -14.40
CA VAL A 81 -0.14 -1.27 -14.96
C VAL A 81 -0.48 -1.20 -16.44
N PHE A 82 0.51 -1.40 -17.30
CA PHE A 82 0.36 -1.36 -18.77
C PHE A 82 -0.30 -0.08 -19.33
N GLY A 83 -0.08 1.07 -18.68
CA GLY A 83 -0.66 2.35 -19.08
C GLY A 83 -2.03 2.65 -18.45
N ASP A 84 -2.61 1.68 -17.74
CA ASP A 84 -3.83 1.85 -16.95
C ASP A 84 -3.49 2.17 -15.49
N ARG A 85 -4.24 3.10 -14.90
CA ARG A 85 -4.08 3.49 -13.49
C ARG A 85 -5.08 2.75 -12.60
N TRP A 86 -4.56 2.05 -11.60
CA TRP A 86 -5.33 1.28 -10.62
C TRP A 86 -5.20 1.91 -9.24
N PHE A 87 -6.26 2.56 -8.76
CA PHE A 87 -6.25 3.18 -7.43
C PHE A 87 -6.22 2.12 -6.32
N VAL A 88 -5.34 2.32 -5.33
CA VAL A 88 -5.19 1.42 -4.19
C VAL A 88 -6.41 1.46 -3.27
N LYS A 89 -7.04 2.63 -3.15
CA LYS A 89 -8.37 2.79 -2.55
C LYS A 89 -9.33 3.21 -3.65
N GLU A 90 -10.37 2.43 -3.87
CA GLU A 90 -11.44 2.82 -4.79
C GLU A 90 -12.07 4.13 -4.30
N LYS A 91 -11.96 5.17 -5.12
CA LYS A 91 -12.65 6.44 -4.92
C LYS A 91 -13.72 6.55 -5.99
N ILE A 92 -14.98 6.43 -5.58
CA ILE A 92 -16.10 6.76 -6.46
C ILE A 92 -16.26 8.29 -6.39
N PRO A 93 -16.01 9.03 -7.48
CA PRO A 93 -16.18 10.47 -7.48
C PRO A 93 -17.66 10.82 -7.24
N SER A 94 -17.89 11.85 -6.44
CA SER A 94 -19.24 12.35 -6.17
C SER A 94 -19.84 13.00 -7.42
N LEU A 95 -21.17 13.11 -7.45
CA LEU A 95 -21.88 13.76 -8.55
C LEU A 95 -21.42 15.21 -8.76
N ALA A 96 -21.15 15.94 -7.68
CA ALA A 96 -20.63 17.31 -7.73
C ALA A 96 -19.21 17.38 -8.31
N GLU A 97 -18.32 16.46 -7.94
CA GLU A 97 -16.96 16.38 -8.50
C GLU A 97 -16.94 16.05 -10.00
N LEU A 98 -17.96 15.34 -10.50
CA LEU A 98 -18.16 15.07 -11.93
C LEU A 98 -18.85 16.22 -12.69
N GLY A 99 -19.08 17.38 -12.05
CA GLY A 99 -19.75 18.53 -12.65
C GLY A 99 -21.28 18.36 -12.78
N GLY A 100 -21.86 17.36 -12.12
CA GLY A 100 -23.29 17.18 -12.03
C GLY A 100 -23.92 18.13 -11.01
N ASN A 101 -25.14 18.59 -11.28
CA ASN A 101 -25.88 19.41 -10.33
C ASN A 101 -26.43 18.53 -9.19
N GLN A 102 -25.95 18.76 -7.98
CA GLN A 102 -26.37 18.02 -6.79
C GLN A 102 -27.57 18.71 -6.13
N LEU A 103 -28.74 18.06 -6.18
CA LEU A 103 -30.00 18.61 -5.67
C LEU A 103 -30.20 18.46 -4.14
N TYR A 104 -29.46 17.54 -3.52
CA TYR A 104 -29.55 17.24 -2.09
C TYR A 104 -28.17 17.26 -1.44
N PRO A 105 -28.05 17.66 -0.15
CA PRO A 105 -26.79 17.62 0.57
C PRO A 105 -26.10 16.25 0.48
N ALA A 106 -24.78 16.24 0.35
CA ALA A 106 -23.99 15.01 0.29
C ALA A 106 -24.07 14.19 1.60
N ASP A 107 -24.27 14.88 2.72
CA ASP A 107 -24.56 14.26 4.01
C ASP A 107 -26.08 14.14 4.23
N PRO A 108 -26.64 12.91 4.25
CA PRO A 108 -28.08 12.71 4.47
C PRO A 108 -28.55 13.14 5.86
N SER A 109 -27.65 13.31 6.84
CA SER A 109 -28.00 13.78 8.19
C SER A 109 -28.21 15.31 8.26
N ALA A 110 -27.63 16.06 7.31
CA ALA A 110 -27.76 17.52 7.26
C ALA A 110 -29.18 17.98 6.91
N GLY A 111 -30.00 17.13 6.30
CA GLY A 111 -31.39 17.42 5.92
C GLY A 111 -32.40 17.42 7.08
N MET A 112 -32.04 16.92 8.27
CA MET A 112 -32.97 16.83 9.41
C MET A 112 -33.07 18.12 10.25
N PHE A 113 -32.31 19.17 9.94
CA PHE A 113 -32.25 20.39 10.78
C PHE A 113 -32.91 21.64 10.20
N LEU A 114 -33.70 21.54 9.12
CA LEU A 114 -34.47 22.68 8.60
C LEU A 114 -35.95 22.56 8.93
N SER A 115 -36.30 22.75 10.21
CA SER A 115 -37.63 23.22 10.58
C SER A 115 -37.62 23.97 11.91
N ASN A 116 -37.15 25.22 11.87
CA ASN A 116 -37.71 26.35 12.61
C ASN A 116 -36.69 27.48 12.60
N THR A 117 -36.93 28.53 11.81
CA THR A 117 -36.72 29.94 12.19
C THR A 117 -37.18 30.89 11.06
N VAL A 118 -38.39 31.43 11.27
CA VAL A 118 -38.79 32.84 11.10
C VAL A 118 -38.58 33.54 9.74
N PHE A 119 -39.63 33.58 8.92
CA PHE A 119 -39.89 34.68 8.00
C PHE A 119 -40.67 35.77 8.75
N ALA A 120 -40.01 36.86 9.13
CA ALA A 120 -40.70 38.03 9.68
C ALA A 120 -39.91 39.33 9.43
N TYR A 121 -39.75 39.77 8.18
CA TYR A 121 -39.46 41.17 7.87
C TYR A 121 -39.90 41.54 6.44
N HIS A 122 -41.12 42.08 6.28
CA HIS A 122 -41.41 43.16 5.32
C HIS A 122 -42.85 43.69 5.49
N LEU A 123 -43.05 44.68 6.35
CA LEU A 123 -44.16 45.64 6.22
C LEU A 123 -43.95 46.84 7.17
N LEU A 124 -43.14 47.81 6.74
CA LEU A 124 -43.26 49.23 7.13
C LEU A 124 -42.66 50.12 6.03
N GLY A 125 -43.48 51.01 5.46
CA GLY A 125 -43.17 52.08 4.49
C GLY A 125 -43.70 51.75 3.09
N VAL A 126 -44.81 52.31 2.59
CA VAL A 126 -45.43 53.65 2.71
C VAL A 126 -46.94 53.53 2.88
#